data_AF-A0A947EX45-F1
#
_entry.id   AF-A0A947EX45-F1
#
_cell.length_a   1.000
_cell.length_b   1.000
_cell.length_c   1.000
_cell.angle_alpha   90.00
_cell.angle_beta   90.00
_cell.angle_gamma   90.00
#
_symmetry.space_group_name_H-M   'P 1'
#
loop_
_entity.id
_entity.type
_entity.pdbx_description
1 polymer ?
#
loop_
_entity_poly.entity_id
_entity_poly.type
_entity_poly.pdbx_seq_one_letter_code
_entity_poly.pdbx_strand_id
1 'polypeptide(L)'
;RTTKVNAEHFQAFASMNHSGLAESGVYLSVDYKSLWKPNRKQRTKLHTGFDNEVLVLKMFPGITESTVEHILSKENLKGVVLETYGSGNAPNAAWFLDLLKEKIKKGLRVVNVTQCIGGSVTMGQYETSIGLKKIGVVSGKDITTEAAISKLMYLLGKDLSPKVFKTIYETSLRGEMS
;
A
#
# COMPACT_ATOMS: atom_id res chain seq x y z
N ARG A 1 5.16 3.74 -10.65
CA ARG A 1 4.86 2.43 -10.02
C ARG A 1 6.13 1.61 -9.99
N THR A 2 7.18 2.12 -9.38
CA THR A 2 8.54 1.65 -9.64
C THR A 2 9.15 1.09 -8.36
N THR A 3 9.81 -0.05 -8.48
CA THR A 3 10.54 -0.71 -7.39
C THR A 3 11.93 -1.07 -7.89
N LYS A 4 12.94 -0.99 -7.02
CA LYS A 4 14.28 -1.48 -7.33
C LYS A 4 14.29 -3.00 -7.15
N VAL A 5 14.41 -3.74 -8.25
CA VAL A 5 14.35 -5.22 -8.29
C VAL A 5 15.73 -5.88 -8.32
N ASN A 6 16.79 -5.12 -8.63
CA ASN A 6 18.15 -5.63 -8.66
C ASN A 6 19.13 -4.58 -8.12
N ALA A 7 20.08 -4.99 -7.27
CA ALA A 7 21.03 -4.08 -6.63
C ALA A 7 22.30 -3.83 -7.47
N GLU A 8 22.60 -4.68 -8.44
CA GLU A 8 23.89 -4.73 -9.16
C GLU A 8 23.75 -4.40 -10.66
N HIS A 9 22.62 -4.70 -11.28
CA HIS A 9 22.39 -4.48 -12.71
C HIS A 9 22.04 -3.01 -13.02
N PHE A 10 22.45 -2.53 -14.21
CA PHE A 10 22.06 -1.21 -14.69
C PHE A 10 20.54 -1.07 -14.86
N GLN A 11 19.85 -2.14 -15.31
CA GLN A 11 18.39 -2.22 -15.32
C GLN A 11 17.84 -2.64 -13.94
N ALA A 12 18.09 -1.80 -12.94
CA ALA A 12 17.78 -2.08 -11.55
C ALA A 12 16.30 -1.87 -11.17
N PHE A 13 15.53 -1.16 -11.97
CA PHE A 13 14.18 -0.71 -11.63
C PHE A 13 13.14 -1.30 -12.58
N ALA A 14 12.01 -1.72 -12.02
CA ALA A 14 10.90 -2.25 -12.78
C ALA A 14 9.57 -1.66 -12.33
N SER A 15 8.59 -1.67 -13.23
CA SER A 15 7.18 -1.40 -12.96
C SER A 15 6.38 -2.63 -13.32
N MET A 16 6.16 -3.52 -12.35
CA MET A 16 5.57 -4.84 -12.63
C MET A 16 4.07 -4.79 -12.93
N ASN A 17 3.36 -3.82 -12.35
CA ASN A 17 1.91 -3.69 -12.47
C ASN A 17 1.48 -2.59 -13.46
N HIS A 18 2.39 -2.06 -14.26
CA HIS A 18 2.08 -1.08 -15.30
C HIS A 18 3.22 -1.00 -16.31
N SER A 19 2.91 -0.91 -17.60
CA SER A 19 3.92 -0.77 -18.67
C SER A 19 4.79 0.47 -18.49
N GLY A 20 6.00 0.44 -19.04
CA GLY A 20 6.83 1.64 -19.18
C GLY A 20 6.12 2.71 -19.99
N LEU A 21 6.28 3.98 -19.60
CA LEU A 21 5.65 5.11 -20.30
C LEU A 21 6.39 5.50 -21.58
N ALA A 22 7.68 5.21 -21.63
CA ALA A 22 8.54 5.45 -22.79
C ALA A 22 9.73 4.50 -22.75
N GLU A 23 10.30 4.23 -23.92
CA GLU A 23 11.53 3.49 -24.11
C GLU A 23 12.51 4.36 -24.90
N SER A 24 13.72 4.53 -24.36
CA SER A 24 14.77 5.33 -24.98
C SER A 24 15.82 4.41 -25.61
N GLY A 25 15.69 4.16 -26.92
CA GLY A 25 16.68 3.44 -27.73
C GLY A 25 17.37 4.37 -28.74
N VAL A 26 17.69 3.84 -29.93
CA VAL A 26 18.10 4.67 -31.10
C VAL A 26 17.05 5.74 -31.40
N TYR A 27 15.77 5.40 -31.19
CA TYR A 27 14.64 6.31 -31.26
C TYR A 27 13.91 6.31 -29.91
N LEU A 28 13.29 7.44 -29.57
CA LEU A 28 12.42 7.56 -28.41
C LEU A 28 11.01 7.06 -28.78
N SER A 29 10.56 5.98 -28.14
CA SER A 29 9.19 5.48 -28.25
C SER A 29 8.41 5.88 -27.01
N VAL A 30 7.23 6.48 -27.16
CA VAL A 30 6.39 6.95 -26.05
C VAL A 30 5.00 6.35 -26.16
N ASP A 31 4.52 5.74 -25.07
CA ASP A 31 3.15 5.25 -24.97
C ASP A 31 2.19 6.38 -24.55
N TYR A 32 1.78 7.18 -25.52
CA TYR A 32 0.85 8.29 -25.32
C TYR A 32 -0.51 7.88 -24.75
N LYS A 33 -0.93 6.61 -24.90
CA LYS A 33 -2.20 6.11 -24.33
C LYS A 33 -2.10 5.94 -22.81
N SER A 34 -0.91 5.59 -22.32
CA SER A 34 -0.62 5.39 -20.91
C SER A 34 -0.24 6.68 -20.17
N LEU A 35 -0.03 7.79 -20.88
CA LEU A 35 0.28 9.07 -20.24
C LEU A 35 -0.93 9.64 -19.48
N TRP A 36 -0.69 10.05 -18.24
CA TRP A 36 -1.65 10.81 -17.44
C TRP A 36 -1.99 12.13 -18.14
N LYS A 37 -3.28 12.46 -18.24
CA LYS A 37 -3.77 13.70 -18.85
C LYS A 37 -4.08 14.74 -17.76
N PRO A 38 -3.16 15.70 -17.47
CA PRO A 38 -3.39 16.66 -16.41
C PRO A 38 -4.43 17.72 -16.82
N ASN A 39 -5.18 18.22 -15.85
CA ASN A 39 -6.02 19.40 -16.04
C ASN A 39 -5.13 20.65 -16.05
N ARG A 40 -4.84 21.17 -17.26
CA ARG A 40 -3.97 22.36 -17.46
C ARG A 40 -4.52 23.66 -16.85
N LYS A 41 -5.78 23.70 -16.41
CA LYS A 41 -6.36 24.87 -15.72
C LYS A 41 -6.02 24.91 -14.23
N GLN A 42 -5.61 23.80 -13.64
CA GLN A 42 -5.27 23.76 -12.22
C GLN A 42 -3.84 24.25 -12.00
N ARG A 43 -3.66 25.11 -10.98
CA ARG A 43 -2.33 25.53 -10.55
C ARG A 43 -1.65 24.42 -9.75
N THR A 44 -0.35 24.30 -9.91
CA THR A 44 0.47 23.41 -9.08
C THR A 44 0.29 23.77 -7.61
N LYS A 45 -0.04 22.77 -6.79
CA LYS A 45 -0.14 22.90 -5.33
C LYS A 45 0.84 21.96 -4.67
N LEU A 46 1.71 22.51 -3.82
CA LEU A 46 2.60 21.74 -2.98
C LEU A 46 1.84 21.21 -1.76
N HIS A 47 2.04 19.93 -1.45
CA HIS A 47 1.54 19.30 -0.24
C HIS A 47 2.73 18.79 0.57
N THR A 48 2.95 19.35 1.76
CA THR A 48 4.07 19.01 2.64
C THR A 48 3.65 18.33 3.94
N GLY A 49 2.36 18.35 4.29
CA GLY A 49 1.82 17.71 5.49
C GLY A 49 1.75 16.19 5.34
N PHE A 50 2.90 15.52 5.46
CA PHE A 50 3.02 14.08 5.57
C PHE A 50 3.10 13.70 7.04
N ASP A 51 2.48 12.57 7.40
CA ASP A 51 2.64 11.98 8.73
C ASP A 51 3.55 10.75 8.63
N ASN A 52 4.67 10.79 9.34
CA ASN A 52 5.71 9.76 9.29
C ASN A 52 5.48 8.64 10.32
N GLU A 53 4.40 8.71 11.12
CA GLU A 53 4.05 7.70 12.13
C GLU A 53 3.45 6.44 11.50
N VAL A 54 4.23 5.81 10.63
CA VAL A 54 3.88 4.63 9.85
C VAL A 54 4.95 3.55 9.97
N LEU A 55 4.58 2.30 9.73
CA LEU A 55 5.52 1.19 9.59
C LEU A 55 5.10 0.21 8.51
N VAL A 56 6.04 -0.65 8.10
CA VAL A 56 5.78 -1.82 7.26
C VAL A 56 5.87 -3.05 8.14
N LEU A 57 4.79 -3.84 8.17
CA LEU A 57 4.75 -5.14 8.83
C LEU A 57 4.71 -6.23 7.77
N LYS A 58 5.83 -6.92 7.57
CA LYS A 58 5.92 -8.03 6.64
C LYS A 58 5.56 -9.35 7.32
N MET A 59 4.59 -10.06 6.77
CA MET A 59 4.23 -11.39 7.27
C MET A 59 5.28 -12.44 6.87
N PHE A 60 5.62 -13.34 7.77
CA PHE A 60 6.49 -14.48 7.48
C PHE A 60 6.07 -15.69 8.33
N PRO A 61 6.35 -16.93 7.89
CA PRO A 61 6.02 -18.11 8.67
C PRO A 61 6.71 -18.07 10.03
N GLY A 62 5.95 -18.30 11.10
CA GLY A 62 6.47 -18.26 12.48
C GLY A 62 6.45 -16.88 13.15
N ILE A 63 5.88 -15.85 12.51
CA ILE A 63 5.63 -14.57 13.20
C ILE A 63 4.73 -14.79 14.44
N THR A 64 5.14 -14.26 15.59
CA THR A 64 4.47 -14.51 16.88
C THR A 64 3.54 -13.36 17.25
N GLU A 65 2.55 -13.67 18.11
CA GLU A 65 1.68 -12.67 18.71
C GLU A 65 2.46 -11.57 19.44
N SER A 66 3.40 -11.96 20.29
CA SER A 66 4.26 -11.03 21.03
C SER A 66 5.04 -10.06 20.13
N THR A 67 5.51 -10.54 18.97
CA THR A 67 6.24 -9.70 18.01
C THR A 67 5.32 -8.66 17.39
N VAL A 68 4.14 -9.09 16.92
CA VAL A 68 3.17 -8.19 16.29
C VAL A 68 2.63 -7.20 17.31
N GLU A 69 2.31 -7.65 18.52
CA GLU A 69 1.84 -6.78 19.61
C GLU A 69 2.87 -5.70 19.96
N HIS A 70 4.15 -6.08 20.11
CA HIS A 70 5.22 -5.15 20.39
C HIS A 70 5.40 -4.10 19.28
N ILE A 71 5.35 -4.51 18.01
CA ILE A 71 5.46 -3.59 16.87
C ILE A 71 4.26 -2.62 16.85
N LEU A 72 3.05 -3.14 17.08
CA LEU A 72 1.81 -2.35 17.07
C LEU A 72 1.56 -1.58 18.37
N SER A 73 2.41 -1.71 19.39
CA SER A 73 2.36 -0.91 20.62
C SER A 73 3.23 0.35 20.55
N LYS A 74 4.00 0.53 19.46
CA LYS A 74 4.74 1.76 19.20
C LYS A 74 3.87 2.99 19.46
N GLU A 75 4.38 3.88 20.30
CA GLU A 75 3.72 5.14 20.60
C GLU A 75 3.50 5.97 19.32
N ASN A 76 2.36 6.63 19.26
CA ASN A 76 1.92 7.50 18.16
C ASN A 76 1.78 6.83 16.79
N LEU A 77 1.87 5.49 16.68
CA LEU A 77 1.68 4.79 15.42
C LEU A 77 0.27 5.04 14.84
N LYS A 78 0.21 5.60 13.63
CA LYS A 78 -1.04 5.96 12.94
C LYS A 78 -1.33 5.10 11.72
N GLY A 79 -0.31 4.51 11.09
CA GLY A 79 -0.48 3.72 9.88
C GLY A 79 0.41 2.47 9.82
N VAL A 80 -0.10 1.41 9.19
CA VAL A 80 0.63 0.18 8.90
C VAL A 80 0.40 -0.21 7.46
N VAL A 81 1.47 -0.41 6.71
CA VAL A 81 1.45 -1.21 5.47
C VAL A 81 1.72 -2.66 5.88
N LEU A 82 0.69 -3.49 5.79
CA LEU A 82 0.75 -4.92 6.07
C LEU A 82 1.08 -5.66 4.77
N GLU A 83 2.32 -6.14 4.63
CA GLU A 83 2.70 -6.95 3.48
C GLU A 83 2.33 -8.41 3.73
N THR A 84 1.36 -8.92 2.98
CA THR A 84 0.79 -10.26 3.11
C THR A 84 1.16 -11.16 1.93
N TYR A 85 0.84 -12.45 2.02
CA TYR A 85 1.19 -13.42 1.00
C TYR A 85 0.26 -13.37 -0.21
N GLY A 86 0.82 -13.61 -1.40
CA GLY A 86 0.06 -13.84 -2.62
C GLY A 86 -0.95 -12.73 -2.89
N SER A 87 -2.22 -13.08 -3.00
CA SER A 87 -3.32 -12.15 -3.30
C SER A 87 -3.88 -11.43 -2.06
N GLY A 88 -3.15 -11.37 -0.94
CA GLY A 88 -3.57 -10.59 0.23
C GLY A 88 -3.80 -11.40 1.51
N ASN A 89 -3.19 -12.58 1.65
CA ASN A 89 -3.48 -13.53 2.72
C ASN A 89 -2.54 -13.36 3.92
N ALA A 90 -3.10 -13.24 5.12
CA ALA A 90 -2.38 -13.20 6.39
C ALA A 90 -2.71 -14.46 7.22
N PRO A 91 -2.03 -14.71 8.36
CA PRO A 91 -2.38 -15.78 9.29
C PRO A 91 -3.86 -15.70 9.68
N ASN A 92 -4.51 -16.86 9.77
CA ASN A 92 -5.91 -17.00 10.19
C ASN A 92 -6.07 -17.14 11.72
N ALA A 93 -4.98 -16.97 12.48
CA ALA A 93 -5.01 -17.09 13.92
C ALA A 93 -5.90 -15.99 14.54
N ALA A 94 -6.77 -16.37 15.46
CA ALA A 94 -7.74 -15.46 16.08
C ALA A 94 -7.06 -14.25 16.71
N TRP A 95 -5.96 -14.46 17.45
CA TRP A 95 -5.16 -13.42 18.08
C TRP A 95 -4.75 -12.31 17.09
N PHE A 96 -4.41 -12.67 15.85
CA PHE A 96 -3.93 -11.72 14.84
C PHE A 96 -5.05 -10.79 14.38
N LEU A 97 -6.21 -11.36 14.07
CA LEU A 97 -7.38 -10.59 13.67
C LEU A 97 -7.91 -9.73 14.83
N ASP A 98 -7.92 -10.26 16.05
CA ASP A 98 -8.40 -9.55 17.23
C ASP A 98 -7.49 -8.37 17.59
N LEU A 99 -6.17 -8.59 17.57
CA LEU A 99 -5.18 -7.53 17.79
C LEU A 99 -5.31 -6.42 16.74
N LEU A 100 -5.37 -6.76 15.45
CA LEU A 100 -5.55 -5.75 14.39
C LEU A 100 -6.87 -5.00 14.55
N LYS A 101 -7.96 -5.72 14.85
CA LYS A 101 -9.30 -5.12 15.05
C LYS A 101 -9.28 -4.13 16.21
N GLU A 102 -8.61 -4.45 17.31
CA GLU A 102 -8.45 -3.53 18.45
C GLU A 102 -7.70 -2.27 18.03
N LYS A 103 -6.56 -2.40 17.34
CA LYS A 103 -5.76 -1.26 16.91
C LYS A 103 -6.49 -0.38 15.89
N ILE A 104 -7.20 -0.99 14.95
CA ILE A 104 -8.03 -0.27 13.97
C ILE A 104 -9.15 0.51 14.66
N LYS A 105 -9.82 -0.08 15.68
CA LYS A 105 -10.82 0.63 16.48
C LYS A 105 -10.24 1.84 17.22
N LYS A 106 -8.98 1.78 17.63
CA LYS A 106 -8.24 2.91 18.24
C LYS A 106 -7.74 3.94 17.23
N GLY A 107 -8.00 3.76 15.93
CA GLY A 107 -7.70 4.74 14.89
C GLY A 107 -6.59 4.33 13.93
N LEU A 108 -5.89 3.22 14.17
CA LEU A 108 -4.81 2.75 13.31
C LEU A 108 -5.32 2.48 11.88
N ARG A 109 -4.63 3.04 10.87
CA ARG A 109 -4.91 2.75 9.45
C ARG A 109 -4.06 1.59 8.99
N VAL A 110 -4.70 0.47 8.65
CA VAL A 110 -3.99 -0.73 8.14
C VAL A 110 -4.32 -0.93 6.67
N VAL A 111 -3.28 -1.00 5.84
CA VAL A 111 -3.38 -1.22 4.40
C VAL A 111 -2.74 -2.56 4.07
N ASN A 112 -3.49 -3.44 3.41
CA ASN A 112 -3.00 -4.72 2.94
C ASN A 112 -2.35 -4.59 1.55
N VAL A 113 -1.06 -4.90 1.46
CA VAL A 113 -0.26 -4.93 0.23
C VAL A 113 0.33 -6.33 0.07
N THR A 114 0.55 -6.79 -1.15
CA THR A 114 1.20 -8.08 -1.39
C THR A 114 2.71 -7.97 -1.25
N GLN A 115 3.36 -9.02 -0.74
CA GLN A 115 4.82 -9.16 -0.78
C GLN A 115 5.35 -9.48 -2.18
N CYS A 116 4.49 -9.92 -3.10
CA CYS A 116 4.88 -10.22 -4.46
C CYS A 116 5.25 -8.93 -5.21
N ILE A 117 6.33 -8.98 -5.99
CA ILE A 117 6.80 -7.84 -6.79
C ILE A 117 5.78 -7.38 -7.85
N GLY A 118 4.85 -8.26 -8.23
CA GLY A 118 3.75 -7.99 -9.16
C GLY A 118 2.51 -8.79 -8.77
N GLY A 119 1.36 -8.34 -9.28
CA GLY A 119 0.04 -8.83 -8.88
C GLY A 119 -0.71 -7.83 -8.01
N SER A 120 -1.89 -8.25 -7.53
CA SER A 120 -2.83 -7.41 -6.79
C SER A 120 -3.39 -8.13 -5.58
N VAL A 121 -3.68 -7.37 -4.54
CA VAL A 121 -4.47 -7.82 -3.39
C VAL A 121 -5.95 -7.89 -3.77
N THR A 122 -6.54 -9.07 -3.62
CA THR A 122 -7.95 -9.35 -3.90
C THR A 122 -8.66 -9.75 -2.60
N MET A 123 -8.96 -8.75 -1.76
CA MET A 123 -9.62 -9.00 -0.47
C MET A 123 -11.05 -9.52 -0.63
N GLY A 124 -11.31 -10.69 -0.05
CA GLY A 124 -12.62 -11.34 -0.02
C GLY A 124 -12.71 -12.64 -0.81
N GLN A 125 -11.64 -13.06 -1.50
CA GLN A 125 -11.62 -14.34 -2.22
C GLN A 125 -11.29 -15.55 -1.33
N TYR A 126 -10.49 -15.34 -0.29
CA TYR A 126 -10.10 -16.38 0.68
C TYR A 126 -10.53 -16.00 2.08
N GLU A 127 -10.76 -16.98 2.94
CA GLU A 127 -11.25 -16.82 4.31
C GLU A 127 -10.45 -15.79 5.12
N THR A 128 -9.11 -15.85 5.02
CA THR A 128 -8.20 -14.93 5.73
C THR A 128 -8.39 -13.48 5.28
N SER A 129 -8.49 -13.27 3.97
CA SER A 129 -8.75 -11.95 3.39
C SER A 129 -10.16 -11.41 3.70
N ILE A 130 -11.15 -12.28 3.93
CA ILE A 130 -12.49 -11.91 4.40
C ILE A 130 -12.40 -11.38 5.84
N GLY A 131 -11.64 -12.04 6.72
CA GLY A 131 -11.41 -11.60 8.09
C GLY A 131 -10.81 -10.19 8.15
N LEU A 132 -9.74 -9.96 7.40
CA LEU A 132 -9.10 -8.64 7.30
C LEU A 132 -10.06 -7.55 6.80
N LYS A 133 -10.86 -7.86 5.77
CA LYS A 133 -11.85 -6.92 5.22
C LYS A 133 -12.92 -6.56 6.25
N LYS A 134 -13.40 -7.54 7.02
CA LYS A 134 -14.44 -7.35 8.05
C LYS A 134 -13.98 -6.44 9.18
N ILE A 135 -12.70 -6.50 9.56
CA ILE A 135 -12.15 -5.68 10.65
C ILE A 135 -11.69 -4.28 10.19
N GLY A 136 -11.85 -3.95 8.90
CA GLY A 136 -11.59 -2.60 8.38
C GLY A 136 -10.21 -2.41 7.76
N VAL A 137 -9.46 -3.49 7.47
CA VAL A 137 -8.23 -3.38 6.69
C VAL A 137 -8.56 -2.91 5.27
N VAL A 138 -7.75 -1.98 4.77
CA VAL A 138 -7.91 -1.32 3.47
C VAL A 138 -7.14 -2.09 2.40
N SER A 139 -7.72 -2.28 1.22
CA SER A 139 -6.99 -2.92 0.12
C SER A 139 -5.97 -1.96 -0.51
N GLY A 140 -4.73 -2.39 -0.64
CA GLY A 140 -3.70 -1.71 -1.44
C GLY A 140 -3.80 -1.98 -2.95
N LYS A 141 -4.64 -2.95 -3.36
CA LYS A 141 -4.72 -3.42 -4.75
C LYS A 141 -3.34 -3.82 -5.29
N ASP A 142 -2.93 -3.29 -6.43
CA ASP A 142 -1.67 -3.57 -7.13
C ASP A 142 -0.58 -2.50 -6.89
N ILE A 143 -0.73 -1.72 -5.81
CA ILE A 143 0.26 -0.70 -5.43
C ILE A 143 1.58 -1.35 -4.98
N THR A 144 2.69 -0.72 -5.33
CA THR A 144 4.02 -1.05 -4.78
C THR A 144 4.13 -0.61 -3.31
N THR A 145 4.93 -1.29 -2.48
CA THR A 145 5.15 -0.92 -1.07
C THR A 145 5.62 0.53 -0.91
N GLU A 146 6.52 1.02 -1.77
CA GLU A 146 7.04 2.40 -1.73
C GLU A 146 5.93 3.45 -1.90
N ALA A 147 5.06 3.22 -2.90
CA ALA A 147 3.91 4.08 -3.15
C ALA A 147 2.84 3.94 -2.06
N ALA A 148 2.66 2.74 -1.48
CA ALA A 148 1.73 2.50 -0.37
C ALA A 148 2.10 3.34 0.85
N ILE A 149 3.36 3.25 1.29
CA ILE A 149 3.87 4.02 2.42
C ILE A 149 3.70 5.52 2.15
N SER A 150 4.13 5.98 0.96
CA SER A 150 4.03 7.40 0.58
C SER A 150 2.58 7.91 0.56
N LYS A 151 1.66 7.10 0.03
CA LYS A 151 0.22 7.43 -0.02
C LYS A 151 -0.40 7.44 1.37
N LEU A 152 -0.01 6.50 2.23
CA LEU A 152 -0.45 6.41 3.62
C LEU A 152 -0.01 7.67 4.40
N MET A 153 1.27 8.01 4.35
CA MET A 153 1.82 9.21 5.00
C MET A 153 1.13 10.48 4.52
N TYR A 154 0.89 10.60 3.21
CA TYR A 154 0.19 11.74 2.62
C TYR A 154 -1.26 11.86 3.13
N LEU A 155 -2.00 10.75 3.20
CA LEU A 155 -3.41 10.75 3.59
C LEU A 155 -3.61 10.88 5.11
N LEU A 156 -2.67 10.41 5.92
CA LEU A 156 -2.70 10.62 7.37
C LEU A 156 -2.60 12.12 7.73
N GLY A 157 -1.82 12.91 6.97
CA GLY A 157 -1.76 14.36 7.13
C GLY A 157 -2.99 15.14 6.64
N LYS A 158 -4.08 14.47 6.26
CA LYS A 158 -5.33 15.10 5.77
C LYS A 158 -6.51 15.04 6.76
N ASP A 159 -6.30 14.50 7.96
CA ASP A 159 -7.33 14.37 9.01
C ASP A 159 -8.66 13.79 8.48
N LEU A 160 -8.56 12.62 7.84
CA LEU A 160 -9.71 11.98 7.19
C LEU A 160 -10.39 11.00 8.14
N SER A 161 -11.72 11.02 8.13
CA SER A 161 -12.52 9.98 8.78
C SER A 161 -12.17 8.59 8.22
N PRO A 162 -12.32 7.50 8.99
CA PRO A 162 -11.93 6.16 8.55
C PRO A 162 -12.56 5.73 7.22
N LYS A 163 -13.85 6.07 7.03
CA LYS A 163 -14.59 5.75 5.81
C LYS A 163 -14.05 6.51 4.59
N VAL A 164 -13.80 7.81 4.75
CA VAL A 164 -13.24 8.65 3.68
C VAL A 164 -11.81 8.24 3.35
N PHE A 165 -10.99 7.98 4.38
CA PHE A 165 -9.64 7.46 4.22
C PHE A 165 -9.66 6.20 3.34
N LYS A 166 -10.49 5.20 3.70
CA LYS A 166 -10.59 3.95 2.94
C LYS A 166 -10.96 4.21 1.47
N THR A 167 -12.01 4.99 1.22
CA THR A 167 -12.46 5.29 -0.15
C THR A 167 -11.35 5.97 -0.98
N ILE A 168 -10.67 6.96 -0.41
CA ILE A 168 -9.60 7.68 -1.10
C ILE A 168 -8.37 6.78 -1.30
N TYR A 169 -8.04 5.95 -0.31
CA TYR A 169 -6.90 5.05 -0.38
C TYR A 169 -7.09 3.98 -1.45
N GLU A 170 -8.28 3.39 -1.57
CA GLU A 170 -8.60 2.38 -2.60
C GLU A 170 -8.78 2.97 -4.01
N THR A 171 -8.74 4.30 -4.15
CA THR A 171 -8.88 5.03 -5.42
C THR A 171 -7.52 5.54 -5.90
N SER A 172 -7.20 5.33 -7.17
CA SER A 172 -5.98 5.86 -7.79
C SER A 172 -5.96 7.39 -7.75
N LEU A 173 -4.94 7.98 -7.12
CA LEU A 173 -4.80 9.45 -7.05
C LEU A 173 -3.90 10.00 -8.15
N ARG A 174 -2.83 9.28 -8.48
CA ARG A 174 -1.75 9.66 -9.40
C ARG A 174 -1.30 8.51 -10.29
N GLY A 175 -2.16 7.51 -10.51
CA GLY A 175 -1.85 6.34 -11.31
C GLY A 175 -1.02 5.29 -10.56
N GLU A 176 -0.95 5.35 -9.23
CA GLU A 176 -0.16 4.44 -8.40
C GLU A 176 -0.75 3.02 -8.29
N MET A 177 -2.05 2.88 -8.55
CA MET A 177 -2.80 1.62 -8.49
C MET A 177 -3.96 1.59 -9.50
N SER A 178 -4.49 0.39 -9.77
CA SER A 178 -5.62 0.08 -10.65
C SER A 178 -6.73 -0.61 -9.86
#